data_AF-A0AAW1DMD4-F1
#
_entry.id   AF-A0AAW1DMD4-F1
#
_cell.length_a   1.000
_cell.length_b   1.000
_cell.length_c   1.000
_cell.angle_alpha   90.00
_cell.angle_beta   90.00
_cell.angle_gamma   90.00
#
_symmetry.space_group_name_H-M   'P 1'
#
loop_
_entity.id
_entity.type
_entity.pdbx_description
1 polymer ?
#
loop_
_entity_poly.entity_id
_entity_poly.type
_entity_poly.pdbx_seq_one_letter_code
_entity_poly.pdbx_strand_id
1 'polypeptide(L)'
;MARQSRGLFVSIFKDFINSLKPRSFKGVLVGEDYNGNKYYEIPSDRKRPARYFVAADRKEESFEVERLPVEWEAWLRYRRKAPPTNEEIESNLAEMYMRIENAKKIDEKFKTKQIEGRTAYEKNYPKYDDLEVYPGKKPGNRLD
;
A
#
# COMPACT_ATOMS: atom_id res chain seq x y z
N MET A 1 -56.69 33.72 7.51
CA MET A 1 -55.68 34.29 6.60
C MET A 1 -54.73 33.19 6.14
N ALA A 2 -54.98 32.60 4.97
CA ALA A 2 -54.20 31.48 4.45
C ALA A 2 -53.03 31.98 3.59
N ARG A 3 -51.79 31.81 4.07
CA ARG A 3 -50.56 32.01 3.29
C ARG A 3 -49.61 30.84 3.56
N GLN A 4 -49.86 29.67 2.96
CA GLN A 4 -48.97 28.52 3.17
C GLN A 4 -48.78 27.57 1.98
N SER A 5 -49.51 27.74 0.87
CA SER A 5 -49.47 26.80 -0.27
C SER A 5 -48.62 27.27 -1.46
N ARG A 6 -48.37 28.58 -1.61
CA ARG A 6 -47.64 29.13 -2.77
C ARG A 6 -46.11 28.86 -2.76
N GLY A 7 -45.56 28.46 -1.61
CA GLY A 7 -44.13 28.18 -1.46
C GLY A 7 -43.74 26.71 -1.66
N LEU A 8 -44.68 25.77 -1.52
CA LEU A 8 -44.38 24.33 -1.52
C LEU A 8 -44.05 23.80 -2.91
N PHE A 9 -44.81 24.21 -3.93
CA PHE A 9 -44.49 23.83 -5.32
C PHE A 9 -43.18 24.46 -5.80
N VAL A 10 -42.90 25.70 -5.38
CA VAL A 10 -41.64 26.39 -5.68
C VAL A 10 -40.45 25.69 -5.01
N SER A 11 -40.59 25.23 -3.76
CA SER A 11 -39.52 24.48 -3.08
C SER A 11 -39.31 23.12 -3.72
N ILE A 12 -40.37 22.36 -4.03
CA ILE A 12 -40.25 21.05 -4.70
C ILE A 12 -39.59 21.20 -6.08
N PHE A 13 -39.98 22.21 -6.87
CA PHE A 13 -39.37 22.46 -8.17
C PHE A 13 -37.92 22.93 -8.07
N LYS A 14 -37.60 23.78 -7.08
CA LYS A 14 -36.22 24.21 -6.79
C LYS A 14 -35.35 23.03 -6.38
N ASP A 15 -35.86 22.13 -5.54
CA ASP A 15 -35.16 20.91 -5.11
C ASP A 15 -34.97 19.95 -6.28
N PHE A 16 -35.96 19.82 -7.17
CA PHE A 16 -35.85 19.07 -8.42
C PHE A 16 -34.76 19.62 -9.35
N ILE A 17 -34.77 20.93 -9.65
CA ILE A 17 -33.72 21.55 -10.47
C ILE A 17 -32.34 21.45 -9.80
N ASN A 18 -32.27 21.55 -8.47
CA ASN A 18 -31.03 21.35 -7.74
C ASN A 18 -30.56 19.88 -7.76
N SER A 19 -31.46 18.91 -7.86
CA SER A 19 -31.10 17.49 -8.01
C SER A 19 -30.50 17.16 -9.39
N LEU A 20 -30.83 17.94 -10.42
CA LEU A 20 -30.27 17.80 -11.78
C LEU A 20 -28.91 18.50 -11.95
N LYS A 21 -28.51 19.35 -11.01
CA LYS A 21 -27.18 19.97 -11.06
C LYS A 21 -26.11 18.92 -10.71
N PRO A 22 -25.07 18.73 -11.54
CA PRO A 22 -23.98 17.85 -11.19
C PRO A 22 -23.36 18.37 -9.90
N ARG A 23 -23.30 17.50 -8.87
CA ARG A 23 -22.68 17.85 -7.59
C ARG A 23 -21.23 18.19 -7.88
N SER A 24 -20.83 19.43 -7.65
CA SER A 24 -19.44 19.84 -7.78
C SER A 24 -18.66 19.17 -6.64
N PHE A 25 -18.01 18.04 -6.92
CA PHE A 25 -17.08 17.37 -6.00
C PHE A 25 -15.78 18.17 -5.91
N LYS A 26 -15.87 19.44 -5.47
CA LYS A 26 -14.69 20.26 -5.17
C LYS A 26 -14.25 19.93 -3.75
N GLY A 27 -13.32 19.01 -3.62
CA GLY A 27 -12.59 18.82 -2.37
C GLY A 27 -11.66 19.99 -2.10
N VAL A 28 -11.41 20.26 -0.82
CA VAL A 28 -10.37 21.18 -0.36
C VAL A 28 -9.03 20.46 -0.48
N LEU A 29 -8.02 21.13 -1.06
CA LEU A 29 -6.66 20.59 -1.13
C LEU A 29 -6.08 20.53 0.29
N VAL A 30 -5.68 19.32 0.70
CA VAL A 30 -5.13 19.06 2.04
C VAL A 30 -3.60 19.02 2.01
N GLY A 31 -3.02 18.43 0.97
CA GLY A 31 -1.57 18.34 0.83
C GLY A 31 -1.13 17.61 -0.44
N GLU A 32 0.19 17.49 -0.56
CA GLU A 32 0.89 16.84 -1.66
C GLU A 32 1.94 15.89 -1.08
N ASP A 33 2.18 14.74 -1.72
CA ASP A 33 3.25 13.82 -1.33
C ASP A 33 4.54 14.06 -2.12
N TYR A 34 5.59 13.29 -1.81
CA TYR A 34 6.87 13.36 -2.53
C TYR A 34 6.79 12.84 -3.98
N ASN A 35 5.70 12.15 -4.35
CA ASN A 35 5.41 11.71 -5.71
C ASN A 35 4.64 12.78 -6.53
N GLY A 36 4.24 13.89 -5.91
CA GLY A 36 3.43 14.94 -6.53
C GLY A 36 1.93 14.64 -6.58
N ASN A 37 1.47 13.60 -5.90
CA ASN A 37 0.04 13.27 -5.76
C ASN A 37 -0.64 14.30 -4.86
N LYS A 38 -1.79 14.80 -5.28
CA LYS A 38 -2.54 15.82 -4.54
C LYS A 38 -3.74 15.22 -3.83
N TYR A 39 -3.87 15.49 -2.56
CA TYR A 39 -4.88 14.90 -1.68
C TYR A 39 -5.97 15.91 -1.33
N TYR A 40 -7.22 15.47 -1.41
CA TYR A 40 -8.39 16.33 -1.24
C TYR A 40 -9.38 15.73 -0.24
N GLU A 41 -10.04 16.62 0.52
CA GLU A 41 -11.11 16.26 1.45
C GLU A 41 -12.38 17.06 1.13
N ILE A 42 -13.50 16.36 1.02
CA ILE A 42 -14.83 16.95 0.85
C ILE A 42 -15.50 16.97 2.21
N PRO A 43 -15.66 18.15 2.84
CA PRO A 43 -16.34 18.24 4.12
C PRO A 43 -17.79 17.78 3.96
N SER A 44 -18.28 17.02 4.93
CA SER A 44 -19.64 16.51 4.95
C SER A 44 -20.22 16.70 6.34
N ASP A 45 -21.39 17.33 6.39
CA ASP A 45 -22.06 17.70 7.64
C ASP A 45 -22.73 16.50 8.35
N ARG A 46 -23.17 15.51 7.57
CA ARG A 46 -23.96 14.36 8.06
C ARG A 46 -23.28 13.00 7.93
N LYS A 47 -22.19 12.92 7.16
CA LYS A 47 -21.46 11.67 6.87
C LYS A 47 -19.98 11.89 7.10
N ARG A 48 -19.20 10.81 7.15
CA ARG A 48 -17.74 10.91 7.10
C ARG A 48 -17.33 11.73 5.87
N PRO A 49 -16.38 12.67 6.00
CA PRO A 49 -15.91 13.46 4.87
C PRO A 49 -15.34 12.51 3.82
N ALA A 50 -15.57 12.79 2.54
CA ALA A 50 -15.03 11.95 1.48
C ALA A 50 -13.60 12.38 1.16
N ARG A 51 -12.67 11.43 1.12
CA ARG A 51 -11.25 11.67 0.82
C ARG A 51 -10.87 11.01 -0.50
N TYR A 52 -10.14 11.73 -1.34
CA TYR A 52 -9.65 11.23 -2.62
C TYR A 52 -8.30 11.87 -2.96
N PHE A 53 -7.59 11.31 -3.93
CA PHE A 53 -6.34 11.88 -4.44
C PHE A 53 -6.39 11.99 -5.96
N VAL A 54 -5.51 12.83 -6.50
CA VAL A 54 -5.26 12.98 -7.93
C VAL A 54 -3.78 12.70 -8.14
N ALA A 55 -3.47 11.68 -8.94
CA ALA A 55 -2.10 11.33 -9.27
C ALA A 55 -1.41 12.43 -10.07
N ALA A 56 -0.11 12.63 -9.86
CA ALA A 56 0.69 13.57 -10.66
C ALA A 56 0.70 13.17 -12.14
N ASP A 57 0.91 11.88 -12.40
CA ASP A 57 0.94 11.30 -13.73
C ASP A 57 -0.48 10.86 -14.15
N ARG A 58 -1.06 11.61 -15.09
CA ARG A 58 -2.38 11.33 -15.69
C ARG A 58 -2.36 10.18 -16.70
N LYS A 59 -1.46 9.20 -16.56
CA LYS A 59 -1.50 8.00 -17.40
C LYS A 59 -2.59 7.07 -16.86
N GLU A 60 -3.81 7.28 -17.35
CA GLU A 60 -5.05 6.58 -16.97
C GLU A 60 -4.99 5.05 -17.11
N GLU A 61 -3.97 4.50 -17.77
CA GLU A 61 -3.91 3.09 -18.15
C GLU A 61 -3.13 2.20 -17.16
N SER A 62 -2.34 2.79 -16.27
CA SER A 62 -1.62 2.07 -15.22
C SER A 62 -2.17 2.48 -13.85
N PHE A 63 -3.42 2.12 -13.56
CA PHE A 63 -3.88 1.96 -12.16
C PHE A 63 -3.22 0.75 -11.48
N GLU A 64 -2.00 0.38 -11.88
CA GLU A 64 -1.12 -0.22 -10.90
C GLU A 64 -1.07 0.79 -9.78
N VAL A 65 -1.49 0.35 -8.59
CA VAL A 65 -1.40 1.12 -7.36
C VAL A 65 0.08 1.32 -7.11
N GLU A 66 0.69 2.23 -7.86
CA GLU A 66 2.03 2.72 -7.69
C GLU A 66 2.04 3.19 -6.26
N ARG A 67 2.80 2.45 -5.44
CA ARG A 67 2.49 2.25 -4.02
C ARG A 67 2.32 3.61 -3.35
N LEU A 68 1.07 3.99 -3.10
CA LEU A 68 0.75 5.20 -2.37
C LEU A 68 1.58 5.22 -1.09
N PRO A 69 2.15 6.37 -0.69
CA PRO A 69 2.82 6.49 0.58
C PRO A 69 1.89 5.99 1.70
N VAL A 70 2.43 5.18 2.60
CA VAL A 70 1.64 4.43 3.61
C VAL A 70 0.86 5.39 4.52
N GLU A 71 1.45 6.54 4.81
CA GLU A 71 0.90 7.62 5.61
C GLU A 71 -0.37 8.19 4.98
N TRP A 72 -0.29 8.50 3.68
CA TRP A 72 -1.40 9.03 2.90
C TRP A 72 -2.47 7.97 2.65
N GLU A 73 -2.07 6.72 2.44
CA GLU A 73 -3.01 5.59 2.34
C GLU A 73 -3.81 5.42 3.64
N ALA A 74 -3.15 5.51 4.79
CA ALA A 74 -3.81 5.43 6.09
C ALA A 74 -4.80 6.58 6.32
N TRP A 75 -4.47 7.79 5.86
CA TRP A 75 -5.39 8.92 5.90
C TRP A 75 -6.59 8.77 4.95
N LEU A 76 -6.37 8.37 3.70
CA LEU A 76 -7.44 8.09 2.72
C LEU A 76 -8.42 7.01 3.22
N ARG A 77 -7.91 5.99 3.91
CA ARG A 77 -8.70 4.89 4.48
C ARG A 77 -9.31 5.21 5.86
N TYR A 78 -9.21 6.46 6.33
CA TYR A 78 -9.72 6.89 7.64
C TYR A 78 -9.10 6.16 8.85
N ARG A 79 -7.95 5.49 8.68
CA ARG A 79 -7.16 4.98 9.82
C ARG A 79 -6.57 6.13 10.63
N ARG A 80 -6.26 7.25 9.96
CA ARG A 80 -5.81 8.50 10.58
C ARG A 80 -6.86 9.60 10.40
N LYS A 81 -7.05 10.42 11.45
CA LYS A 81 -7.94 11.60 11.40
C LYS A 81 -7.27 12.76 10.69
N ALA A 82 -6.06 13.11 11.14
CA ALA A 82 -5.24 14.19 10.58
C ALA A 82 -4.43 13.70 9.37
N PRO A 83 -4.19 14.56 8.36
CA PRO A 83 -3.25 14.26 7.29
C PRO A 83 -1.83 14.13 7.84
N PRO A 84 -0.95 13.39 7.16
CA PRO A 84 0.45 13.31 7.55
C PRO A 84 1.16 14.64 7.37
N THR A 85 2.20 14.86 8.18
CA THR A 85 3.07 16.04 8.08
C THR A 85 4.31 15.72 7.27
N ASN A 86 4.92 16.73 6.65
CA ASN A 86 6.12 16.54 5.82
C ASN A 86 7.29 15.96 6.64
N GLU A 87 7.51 16.46 7.86
CA GLU A 87 8.55 15.96 8.77
C GLU A 87 8.35 14.48 9.13
N GLU A 88 7.10 14.05 9.38
CA GLU A 88 6.78 12.64 9.64
C GLU A 88 7.09 11.77 8.43
N ILE A 89 6.74 12.24 7.23
CA ILE A 89 6.99 11.51 5.98
C ILE A 89 8.50 11.35 5.76
N GLU A 90 9.29 12.40 5.95
CA GLU A 90 10.75 12.36 5.80
C GLU A 90 11.40 11.40 6.81
N SER A 91 10.98 11.44 8.08
CA SER A 91 11.46 10.53 9.12
C SER A 91 11.15 9.07 8.77
N ASN A 92 9.93 8.78 8.33
CA ASN A 92 9.51 7.42 7.98
C ASN A 92 10.25 6.89 6.74
N LEU A 93 10.51 7.75 5.75
CA LEU A 93 11.33 7.39 4.59
C LEU A 93 12.75 7.01 5.01
N ALA A 94 13.38 7.81 5.88
CA ALA A 94 14.72 7.51 6.41
C ALA A 94 14.73 6.16 7.15
N GLU A 95 13.74 5.91 8.01
CA GLU A 95 13.60 4.63 8.71
C GLU A 95 13.39 3.46 7.75
N MET A 96 12.60 3.64 6.69
CA MET A 96 12.36 2.62 5.67
C MET A 96 13.69 2.22 5.00
N TYR A 97 14.50 3.18 4.55
CA TYR A 97 15.80 2.89 3.94
C TYR A 97 16.73 2.13 4.90
N MET A 98 16.80 2.56 6.15
CA MET A 98 17.60 1.88 7.19
C MET A 98 17.14 0.43 7.41
N ARG A 99 15.82 0.19 7.44
CA ARG A 99 15.25 -1.16 7.59
C ARG A 99 15.57 -2.04 6.38
N ILE A 100 15.52 -1.49 5.17
CA ILE A 100 15.88 -2.23 3.95
C ILE A 100 17.34 -2.67 3.99
N GLU A 101 18.26 -1.78 4.37
CA GLU A 101 19.68 -2.12 4.51
C GLU A 101 19.92 -3.19 5.58
N ASN A 102 19.29 -3.03 6.74
CA ASN A 102 19.42 -3.99 7.83
C ASN A 102 18.85 -5.36 7.44
N ALA A 103 17.72 -5.40 6.74
CA ALA A 103 17.14 -6.64 6.22
C ALA A 103 18.10 -7.34 5.24
N LYS A 104 18.71 -6.60 4.29
CA LYS A 104 19.71 -7.17 3.37
C LYS A 104 20.90 -7.78 4.11
N LYS A 105 21.46 -7.06 5.10
CA LYS A 105 22.58 -7.57 5.92
C LYS A 105 22.20 -8.83 6.70
N ILE A 106 20.97 -8.87 7.22
CA ILE A 106 20.43 -10.02 7.93
C ILE A 106 20.30 -11.22 6.99
N ASP A 107 19.72 -11.03 5.80
CA ASP A 107 19.53 -12.07 4.80
C ASP A 107 20.87 -12.65 4.31
N GLU A 108 21.86 -11.80 4.06
CA GLU A 108 23.23 -12.24 3.71
C GLU A 108 23.83 -13.10 4.82
N LYS A 109 23.71 -12.66 6.08
CA LYS A 109 24.22 -13.39 7.25
C LYS A 109 23.50 -14.72 7.47
N PHE A 110 22.21 -14.80 7.21
CA PHE A 110 21.46 -16.06 7.31
C PHE A 110 21.78 -17.00 6.15
N LYS A 111 21.98 -16.46 4.94
CA LYS A 111 22.40 -17.25 3.78
C LYS A 111 23.77 -17.87 3.99
N THR A 112 24.75 -17.12 4.50
CA THR A 112 26.08 -17.66 4.82
C THR A 112 26.00 -18.73 5.90
N LYS A 113 25.27 -18.49 7.00
CA LYS A 113 25.08 -19.48 8.06
C LYS A 113 24.37 -20.75 7.60
N GLN A 114 23.37 -20.65 6.72
CA GLN A 114 22.73 -21.83 6.15
C GLN A 114 23.70 -22.64 5.29
N ILE A 115 24.53 -21.97 4.48
CA ILE A 115 25.57 -22.63 3.67
C ILE A 115 26.59 -23.31 4.58
N GLU A 116 27.12 -22.61 5.58
CA GLU A 116 28.06 -23.17 6.57
C GLU A 116 27.45 -24.36 7.31
N GLY A 117 26.22 -24.23 7.83
CA GLY A 117 25.49 -25.29 8.50
C GLY A 117 25.25 -26.50 7.61
N ARG A 118 24.95 -26.30 6.32
CA ARG A 118 24.77 -27.37 5.34
C ARG A 118 26.09 -28.06 5.01
N THR A 119 27.19 -27.32 4.87
CA THR A 119 28.53 -27.90 4.64
C THR A 119 29.07 -28.64 5.86
N ALA A 120 28.77 -28.16 7.08
CA ALA A 120 29.13 -28.81 8.33
C ALA A 120 28.30 -30.09 8.52
N TYR A 121 27.00 -30.04 8.22
CA TYR A 121 26.13 -31.22 8.16
C TYR A 121 26.73 -32.25 7.19
N GLU A 122 26.94 -31.93 5.91
CA GLU A 122 27.48 -32.86 4.90
C GLU A 122 28.84 -33.50 5.26
N LYS A 123 29.67 -32.82 6.07
CA LYS A 123 30.99 -33.34 6.50
C LYS A 123 30.93 -34.27 7.70
N ASN A 124 29.89 -34.19 8.53
CA ASN A 124 29.85 -34.88 9.83
C ASN A 124 28.99 -36.15 9.84
N TYR A 125 28.36 -36.53 8.71
CA TYR A 125 27.66 -37.82 8.59
C TYR A 125 28.53 -38.86 7.87
N PRO A 126 28.54 -40.12 8.33
CA PRO A 126 29.17 -41.20 7.59
C PRO A 126 28.56 -41.32 6.20
N LYS A 127 29.40 -41.31 5.16
CA LYS A 127 28.99 -41.62 3.80
C LYS A 127 29.17 -43.12 3.60
N TYR A 128 28.10 -43.79 3.16
CA TYR A 128 28.14 -45.20 2.83
C TYR A 128 28.01 -45.35 1.31
N ASP A 129 28.92 -46.12 0.73
CA ASP A 129 29.03 -46.28 -0.73
C ASP A 129 27.92 -47.17 -1.31
N ASP A 130 27.20 -47.91 -0.46
CA ASP A 130 26.10 -48.82 -0.81
C ASP A 130 24.72 -48.16 -0.84
N LEU A 131 24.58 -46.96 -0.28
CA LEU A 131 23.31 -46.23 -0.24
C LEU A 131 23.13 -45.30 -1.45
N GLU A 132 21.95 -45.37 -2.07
CA GLU A 132 21.58 -44.47 -3.17
C GLU A 132 21.38 -43.04 -2.67
N VAL A 133 22.19 -42.09 -3.16
CA VAL A 133 22.05 -40.66 -2.85
C VAL A 133 20.94 -39.99 -3.67
N TYR A 134 20.63 -40.55 -4.85
CA TYR A 134 19.55 -40.09 -5.73
C TYR A 134 18.67 -41.28 -6.13
N PRO A 135 17.33 -41.16 -6.03
CA PRO A 135 16.43 -42.27 -6.29
C PRO A 135 16.60 -42.79 -7.72
N GLY A 136 16.88 -44.09 -7.85
CA GLY A 136 17.01 -44.77 -9.14
C GLY A 136 18.41 -44.71 -9.78
N LYS A 137 19.40 -44.11 -9.09
CA LYS A 137 20.82 -44.24 -9.48
C LYS A 137 21.52 -45.19 -8.51
N LYS A 138 21.77 -46.42 -8.97
CA LYS A 138 22.58 -47.39 -8.24
C LYS A 138 23.98 -46.83 -8.00
N PRO A 139 24.56 -46.99 -6.80
CA PRO A 139 25.97 -46.68 -6.60
C PRO A 139 26.82 -47.52 -7.55
N GLY A 140 27.86 -46.92 -8.12
CA GLY A 140 28.70 -47.57 -9.12
C GLY A 140 29.33 -48.85 -8.57
N ASN A 141 29.03 -50.00 -9.18
CA ASN A 141 29.62 -51.28 -8.82
C ASN A 141 31.16 -51.17 -8.83
N ARG A 142 31.81 -51.30 -7.67
CA ARG A 142 33.24 -51.65 -7.63
C ARG A 142 33.33 -53.11 -8.09
N LEU A 143 33.92 -53.27 -9.26
CA LEU A 143 34.37 -54.56 -9.77
C LEU A 143 35.71 -54.87 -9.09
N ASP A 144 35.70 -55.80 -8.14
CA ASP A 144 36.90 -56.50 -7.67
C ASP A 144 36.94 -57.90 -8.31
#